data_AF-A0A919G373-F1
#
_entry.id   AF-A0A919G373-F1
#
_cell.length_a   1.000
_cell.length_b   1.000
_cell.length_c   1.000
_cell.angle_alpha   90.00
_cell.angle_beta   90.00
_cell.angle_gamma   90.00
#
_symmetry.space_group_name_H-M   'P 1'
#
loop_
_entity.id
_entity.type
_entity.pdbx_description
1 polymer ?
#
loop_
_entity_poly.entity_id
_entity_poly.type
_entity_poly.pdbx_seq_one_letter_code
_entity_poly.pdbx_strand_id
1 'polypeptide(L)'
;MANIALNHRNIDEAADALSQAGTRMHSSMDNCVAALRTAEAQLSGLLATAAADFRTTLTNNEKDMTDDITKAAGALREMHGLLRDADRRAGAGIG
;
A
#
# COMPACT_ATOMS: atom_id res chain seq x y z
N MET A 1 -11.14 -2.11 29.43
CA MET A 1 -9.80 -1.59 29.06
C MET A 1 -8.91 -2.62 28.35
N ALA A 2 -8.77 -3.86 28.83
CA ALA A 2 -7.90 -4.87 28.16
C ALA A 2 -8.30 -5.21 26.71
N ASN A 3 -9.59 -5.35 26.41
CA ASN A 3 -10.07 -5.68 25.04
C ASN A 3 -9.87 -4.53 24.04
N ILE A 4 -9.95 -3.29 24.54
CA ILE A 4 -9.74 -2.07 23.75
C ILE A 4 -8.26 -1.90 23.38
N ALA A 5 -7.36 -2.13 24.33
CA ALA A 5 -5.92 -2.10 24.08
C ALA A 5 -5.46 -3.18 23.07
N LEU A 6 -6.10 -4.35 23.07
CA LEU A 6 -5.90 -5.41 22.08
C LEU A 6 -6.35 -4.97 20.68
N ASN A 7 -7.52 -4.37 20.56
CA ASN A 7 -8.03 -3.87 19.28
C ASN A 7 -7.14 -2.78 18.67
N HIS A 8 -6.63 -1.86 19.50
CA HIS A 8 -5.67 -0.83 19.07
C HIS A 8 -4.37 -1.42 18.52
N ARG A 9 -3.82 -2.42 19.22
CA ARG A 9 -2.61 -3.12 18.79
C ARG A 9 -2.81 -3.83 17.44
N ASN A 10 -3.96 -4.47 17.24
CA ASN A 10 -4.28 -5.14 16.00
C ASN A 10 -4.42 -4.17 14.80
N ILE A 11 -4.91 -2.94 15.04
CA ILE A 11 -5.05 -1.92 13.98
C ILE A 11 -3.69 -1.36 13.57
N ASP A 12 -2.80 -1.09 14.53
CA ASP A 12 -1.42 -0.69 14.24
C ASP A 12 -0.67 -1.78 13.46
N GLU A 13 -0.79 -3.04 13.92
CA GLU A 13 -0.20 -4.19 13.22
C GLU A 13 -0.78 -4.34 11.80
N ALA A 14 -2.07 -4.08 11.60
CA ALA A 14 -2.68 -4.10 10.27
C ALA A 14 -2.17 -2.96 9.36
N ALA A 15 -2.01 -1.74 9.87
CA ALA A 15 -1.50 -0.60 9.11
C ALA A 15 -0.03 -0.80 8.70
N ASP A 16 0.78 -1.38 9.58
CA ASP A 16 2.17 -1.71 9.31
C ASP A 16 2.30 -2.90 8.35
N ALA A 17 1.48 -3.94 8.52
CA ALA A 17 1.41 -5.06 7.58
C ALA A 17 0.99 -4.60 6.17
N LEU A 18 0.02 -3.69 6.07
CA LEU A 18 -0.43 -3.11 4.81
C LEU A 18 0.70 -2.29 4.15
N SER A 19 1.38 -1.44 4.92
CA SER A 19 2.52 -0.66 4.43
C SER A 19 3.64 -1.58 3.91
N GLN A 20 3.96 -2.62 4.67
CA GLN A 20 5.03 -3.55 4.34
C GLN A 20 4.68 -4.44 3.14
N ALA A 21 3.43 -4.86 3.01
CA ALA A 21 2.93 -5.55 1.82
C ALA A 21 3.02 -4.64 0.58
N GLY A 22 2.65 -3.36 0.71
CA GLY A 22 2.81 -2.36 -0.34
C GLY A 22 4.25 -2.22 -0.82
N THR A 23 5.22 -2.10 0.10
CA THR A 23 6.64 -2.03 -0.24
C THR A 23 7.13 -3.27 -1.00
N ARG A 24 6.70 -4.47 -0.58
CA ARG A 24 7.06 -5.72 -1.27
C ARG A 24 6.44 -5.80 -2.66
N MET A 25 5.20 -5.34 -2.81
CA MET A 25 4.52 -5.29 -4.11
C MET A 25 5.22 -4.34 -5.07
N HIS A 26 5.57 -3.13 -4.61
CA HIS A 26 6.37 -2.17 -5.37
C HIS A 26 7.71 -2.78 -5.83
N SER A 27 8.46 -3.38 -4.90
CA SER A 27 9.73 -4.04 -5.25
C SER A 27 9.57 -5.18 -6.27
N SER A 28 8.46 -5.91 -6.21
CA SER A 28 8.17 -7.00 -7.17
C SER A 28 7.81 -6.45 -8.55
N MET A 29 7.11 -5.32 -8.61
CA MET A 29 6.77 -4.63 -9.86
C MET A 29 8.00 -3.99 -10.50
N ASP A 30 8.87 -3.36 -9.73
CA ASP A 30 10.17 -2.88 -10.21
C ASP A 30 10.98 -4.00 -10.89
N ASN A 31 11.02 -5.19 -10.26
CA ASN A 31 11.68 -6.35 -10.86
C ASN A 31 11.00 -6.80 -12.17
N CYS A 32 9.66 -6.76 -12.23
CA CYS A 32 8.90 -7.06 -13.44
C CYS A 32 9.22 -6.06 -14.57
N VAL A 33 9.24 -4.77 -14.26
CA VAL A 33 9.57 -3.68 -15.20
C VAL A 33 11.01 -3.82 -15.70
N ALA A 34 11.96 -4.18 -14.82
CA ALA A 34 13.34 -4.42 -15.20
C ALA A 34 13.50 -5.63 -16.15
N ALA A 35 12.77 -6.72 -15.88
CA ALA A 35 12.73 -7.88 -16.77
C ALA A 35 12.10 -7.53 -18.13
N LEU A 36 11.00 -6.76 -18.14
CA LEU A 36 10.35 -6.28 -19.37
C LEU A 36 11.27 -5.40 -20.20
N ARG A 37 12.02 -4.48 -19.58
CA ARG A 37 13.02 -3.65 -20.29
C ARG A 37 14.11 -4.50 -20.95
N THR A 38 14.56 -5.55 -20.27
CA THR A 38 15.57 -6.47 -20.80
C THR A 38 15.01 -7.24 -21.99
N ALA A 39 13.74 -7.67 -21.93
CA ALA A 39 13.07 -8.34 -23.02
C ALA A 39 12.80 -7.39 -24.20
N GLU A 40 12.32 -6.17 -23.95
CA GLU A 40 12.10 -5.11 -24.94
C GLU A 40 13.33 -4.88 -25.82
N ALA A 41 14.53 -4.88 -25.22
CA ALA A 41 15.79 -4.71 -25.95
C ALA A 41 16.06 -5.80 -27.00
N GLN A 42 15.40 -6.95 -26.90
CA GLN A 42 15.49 -8.05 -27.88
C GLN A 42 14.29 -8.11 -28.83
N LEU A 43 13.24 -7.30 -28.59
CA LEU A 43 12.05 -7.25 -29.41
C LEU A 43 12.20 -6.21 -30.54
N SER A 44 11.47 -6.43 -31.63
CA SER A 44 11.42 -5.49 -32.76
C SER A 44 10.02 -5.43 -33.38
N GLY A 45 9.76 -4.34 -34.11
CA GLY A 45 8.47 -4.11 -34.76
C GLY A 45 7.30 -3.99 -33.77
N LEU A 46 6.15 -4.53 -34.15
CA LEU A 46 4.91 -4.42 -33.36
C LEU A 46 5.02 -5.01 -31.95
N LEU A 47 5.86 -6.03 -31.76
CA LEU A 47 6.09 -6.63 -30.43
C LEU A 47 6.80 -5.66 -29.48
N ALA A 48 7.76 -4.87 -29.98
CA ALA A 48 8.44 -3.87 -29.17
C ALA A 48 7.49 -2.75 -28.74
N THR A 49 6.60 -2.31 -29.64
CA THR A 49 5.55 -1.33 -29.32
C THR A 49 4.59 -1.87 -28.27
N ALA A 50 4.07 -3.09 -28.45
CA ALA A 50 3.16 -3.71 -27.49
C ALA A 50 3.81 -3.91 -26.11
N ALA A 51 5.10 -4.27 -26.07
CA ALA A 51 5.84 -4.39 -24.82
C ALA A 51 6.01 -3.02 -24.12
N ALA A 52 6.32 -1.96 -24.87
CA ALA A 52 6.42 -0.60 -24.33
C ALA A 52 5.09 -0.08 -23.78
N ASP A 53 3.98 -0.35 -24.48
CA ASP A 53 2.63 0.01 -24.02
C ASP A 53 2.24 -0.77 -22.76
N PHE A 54 2.57 -2.07 -22.73
CA PHE A 54 2.34 -2.90 -21.55
C PHE A 54 3.16 -2.41 -20.35
N ARG A 55 4.45 -2.13 -20.53
CA ARG A 55 5.32 -1.59 -19.49
C ARG A 55 4.79 -0.26 -18.94
N THR A 56 4.33 0.62 -19.83
CA THR A 56 3.75 1.91 -19.44
C THR A 56 2.49 1.72 -18.60
N THR A 57 1.59 0.84 -19.04
CA THR A 57 0.36 0.49 -18.31
C THR A 57 0.67 -0.09 -16.93
N LEU A 58 1.65 -0.99 -16.86
CA LEU A 58 2.06 -1.64 -15.63
C LEU A 58 2.66 -0.64 -14.62
N THR A 59 3.50 0.29 -15.10
CA THR A 59 4.09 1.36 -14.28
C THR A 59 3.02 2.31 -13.73
N ASN A 60 2.04 2.69 -14.56
CA ASN A 60 0.94 3.56 -14.11
C ASN A 60 0.07 2.88 -13.04
N ASN A 61 -0.33 1.64 -13.27
CA ASN A 61 -1.12 0.87 -12.30
C ASN A 61 -0.38 0.65 -10.98
N GLU A 62 0.93 0.41 -11.04
CA GLU A 62 1.76 0.28 -9.84
C GLU A 62 1.78 1.58 -9.02
N LYS A 63 1.96 2.73 -9.69
CA LYS A 63 1.90 4.04 -9.04
C LYS A 63 0.57 4.23 -8.33
N ASP A 64 -0.54 3.98 -9.02
CA ASP A 64 -1.88 4.14 -8.46
C ASP A 64 -2.10 3.21 -7.26
N MET A 65 -1.68 1.94 -7.35
CA MET A 65 -1.72 1.00 -6.23
C MET A 65 -0.88 1.43 -5.04
N THR A 66 0.32 1.96 -5.28
CA THR A 66 1.21 2.44 -4.21
C THR A 66 0.61 3.66 -3.50
N ASP A 67 0.04 4.58 -4.27
CA ASP A 67 -0.64 5.77 -3.74
C ASP A 67 -1.87 5.36 -2.91
N ASP A 68 -2.65 4.36 -3.35
CA ASP A 68 -3.83 3.87 -2.64
C ASP A 68 -3.49 3.07 -1.38
N ILE A 69 -2.45 2.22 -1.40
CA ILE A 69 -1.98 1.53 -0.20
C ILE A 69 -1.49 2.54 0.85
N THR A 70 -0.78 3.58 0.41
CA THR A 70 -0.29 4.64 1.30
C THR A 70 -1.45 5.40 1.93
N LYS A 71 -2.48 5.76 1.14
CA LYS A 71 -3.70 6.41 1.64
C LYS A 71 -4.46 5.50 2.61
N ALA A 72 -4.62 4.21 2.29
CA ALA A 72 -5.32 3.25 3.14
C ALA A 72 -4.60 3.06 4.48
N ALA A 73 -3.27 2.95 4.48
CA ALA A 73 -2.47 2.90 5.71
C ALA A 73 -2.62 4.20 6.53
N GLY A 74 -2.64 5.35 5.86
CA GLY A 74 -2.91 6.65 6.50
C GLY A 74 -4.29 6.72 7.16
N ALA A 75 -5.34 6.33 6.44
CA ALA A 75 -6.71 6.31 6.93
C ALA A 75 -6.88 5.35 8.12
N LEU A 76 -6.23 4.17 8.08
CA LEU A 76 -6.20 3.25 9.23
C LEU A 76 -5.57 3.88 10.46
N ARG A 77 -4.44 4.59 10.30
CA ARG A 77 -3.78 5.30 11.41
C ARG A 77 -4.63 6.46 11.93
N GLU A 78 -5.30 7.19 11.06
CA GLU A 78 -6.20 8.29 11.46
C GLU A 78 -7.41 7.76 12.24
N MET A 79 -8.09 6.74 11.71
CA MET A 79 -9.19 6.08 12.42
C MET A 79 -8.73 5.53 13.77
N HIS A 80 -7.52 4.97 13.84
CA HIS A 80 -6.95 4.50 15.10
C HIS A 80 -6.73 5.64 16.11
N GLY A 81 -6.19 6.77 15.67
CA GLY A 81 -6.02 7.96 16.50
C GLY A 81 -7.34 8.46 17.07
N LEU A 82 -8.38 8.55 16.23
CA LEU A 82 -9.72 8.96 16.64
C LEU A 82 -10.34 7.99 17.65
N LEU A 83 -10.21 6.69 17.44
CA LEU A 83 -10.68 5.66 18.38
C LEU A 83 -9.99 5.77 19.74
N ARG A 84 -8.66 5.92 19.73
CA ARG A 84 -7.86 6.07 20.94
C ARG A 84 -8.17 7.35 21.72
N ASP A 85 -8.54 8.42 21.03
CA ASP A 85 -8.95 9.67 21.66
C ASP A 85 -10.39 9.60 22.20
N ALA A 86 -11.31 8.96 21.47
CA ALA A 86 -12.66 8.68 21.94
C ALA A 86 -12.62 7.81 23.22
N ASP A 87 -11.78 6.77 23.24
CA ASP A 87 -11.61 5.91 24.41
C ASP A 87 -11.01 6.64 25.61
N ARG A 88 -10.05 7.55 25.38
CA ARG A 88 -9.50 8.39 26.45
C ARG A 88 -10.56 9.32 27.06
N ARG A 89 -11.43 9.90 26.23
CA ARG A 89 -12.53 10.75 26.71
C ARG A 89 -13.59 9.96 27.47
N ALA A 90 -13.97 8.78 26.95
CA ALA A 90 -14.91 7.88 27.61
C ALA A 90 -14.35 7.36 28.95
N GLY A 91 -13.08 6.98 28.99
CA GLY A 91 -12.40 6.53 30.22
C GLY A 91 -12.19 7.63 31.26
N ALA A 92 -12.11 8.89 30.83
CA ALA A 92 -12.05 10.06 31.72
C ALA A 92 -13.43 10.51 32.24
N GLY A 93 -14.52 9.88 31.80
CA GLY A 93 -15.88 10.24 32.21
C GLY A 93 -16.37 11.60 31.69
N ILE A 94 -15.72 12.16 30.67
CA ILE A 94 -16.17 13.40 30.02
C ILE A 94 -17.13 13.01 28.90
N GLY A 95 -18.43 13.08 29.21
CA GLY A 95 -19.55 12.91 28.28
C GLY A 95 -20.51 14.08 28.39
#